data_AF-A0A7W2EN72-F1
#
_entry.id   AF-A0A7W2EN72-F1
#
_cell.length_a   1.000
_cell.length_b   1.000
_cell.length_c   1.000
_cell.angle_alpha   90.00
_cell.angle_beta   90.00
_cell.angle_gamma   90.00
#
_symmetry.space_group_name_H-M   'P 1'
#
loop_
_entity.id
_entity.type
_entity.pdbx_description
1 polymer ?
#
loop_
_entity_poly.entity_id
_entity_poly.type
_entity_poly.pdbx_seq_one_letter_code
_entity_poly.pdbx_strand_id
1 'polypeptide(L)' 'MTADLRQSEARQARLNRALRLLSSCNQTMLQAVEEHDLLDQICRLCVETGGYLMSWVGLAEQDGDKRVRP' A
#
# COMPACT_ATOMS: atom_id res chain seq x y z
N MET A 1 12.75 -26.36 16.43
CA MET A 1 13.03 -26.82 15.05
C MET A 1 11.86 -26.61 14.08
N THR A 2 10.64 -27.12 14.33
CA THR A 2 9.48 -26.87 13.42
C THR A 2 8.88 -25.47 13.55
N ALA A 3 8.92 -24.88 14.74
CA ALA A 3 8.45 -23.51 14.98
C ALA A 3 9.31 -22.44 14.27
N ASP A 4 10.64 -22.63 14.30
CA ASP A 4 11.61 -21.70 13.69
C ASP A 4 11.45 -21.66 12.15
N LEU A 5 11.22 -22.83 11.54
CA LEU A 5 10.97 -22.92 10.10
C LEU A 5 9.69 -22.19 9.70
N ARG A 6 8.58 -22.43 10.40
CA ARG A 6 7.30 -21.75 10.13
C ARG A 6 7.40 -20.24 10.30
N GLN A 7 8.17 -19.78 11.28
CA GLN A 7 8.39 -18.35 11.49
C GLN A 7 9.21 -17.73 10.35
N SER A 8 10.23 -18.45 9.86
CA SER A 8 11.01 -18.04 8.69
C SER A 8 10.15 -17.96 7.42
N GLU A 9 9.34 -18.97 7.17
CA GLU A 9 8.41 -19.00 6.03
C GLU A 9 7.39 -17.87 6.08
N ALA A 10 6.78 -17.62 7.26
CA ALA A 10 5.85 -16.52 7.45
C ALA A 10 6.52 -15.15 7.23
N ARG A 11 7.77 -14.98 7.68
CA ARG A 11 8.58 -13.79 7.45
C ARG A 11 8.85 -13.60 5.95
N GLN A 12 9.30 -14.64 5.26
CA GLN A 12 9.56 -14.59 3.82
C GLN A 12 8.29 -14.28 3.02
N ALA A 13 7.16 -14.91 3.35
CA ALA A 13 5.88 -14.66 2.72
C ALA A 13 5.44 -13.19 2.91
N ARG A 14 5.61 -12.64 4.11
CA ARG A 14 5.33 -11.23 4.40
C ARG A 14 6.21 -10.28 3.58
N LEU A 15 7.52 -10.54 3.53
CA LEU A 15 8.45 -9.70 2.77
C LEU A 15 8.17 -9.76 1.27
N ASN A 16 7.86 -10.95 0.72
CA ASN A 16 7.48 -11.10 -0.68
C ASN A 16 6.19 -10.34 -1.01
N ARG A 17 5.18 -10.35 -0.14
CA ARG A 17 3.96 -9.55 -0.34
C ARG A 17 4.27 -8.05 -0.34
N ALA A 18 5.09 -7.58 0.59
CA ALA A 18 5.50 -6.18 0.65
C ALA A 18 6.28 -5.75 -0.61
N LEU A 19 7.18 -6.60 -1.10
CA LEU A 19 7.94 -6.33 -2.33
C LEU A 19 7.03 -6.27 -3.56
N ARG A 20 6.09 -7.21 -3.69
CA ARG A 20 5.10 -7.20 -4.77
C ARG A 20 4.24 -5.95 -4.74
N LEU A 21 3.73 -5.58 -3.55
CA LEU A 21 2.97 -4.34 -3.36
C LEU A 21 3.77 -3.12 -3.84
N LEU A 22 5.02 -2.97 -3.39
CA LEU A 22 5.86 -1.85 -3.80
C LEU A 22 6.08 -1.81 -5.33
N SER A 23 6.33 -2.96 -5.95
CA SER A 23 6.49 -3.06 -7.40
C SER A 23 5.21 -2.66 -8.14
N SER A 24 4.04 -3.10 -7.68
CA SER A 24 2.75 -2.73 -8.26
C SER A 24 2.47 -1.24 -8.11
N CYS A 25 2.70 -0.65 -6.94
CA CYS A 25 2.56 0.79 -6.74
C CYS A 25 3.47 1.58 -7.71
N ASN A 26 4.73 1.16 -7.88
CA ASN A 26 5.64 1.80 -8.82
C ASN A 26 5.12 1.73 -10.26
N GLN A 27 4.57 0.59 -10.68
CA GLN A 27 4.00 0.44 -12.01
C GLN A 27 2.76 1.33 -12.20
N THR A 28 1.87 1.39 -11.21
CA THR A 28 0.69 2.27 -11.22
C THR A 28 1.08 3.74 -11.30
N MET A 29 2.09 4.17 -10.52
CA MET A 29 2.60 5.55 -10.58
C MET A 29 3.06 5.96 -11.97
N LEU A 30 3.70 5.06 -12.71
CA LEU A 30 4.18 5.33 -14.08
C LEU A 30 3.03 5.46 -15.11
N GLN A 31 1.85 4.91 -14.81
CA GLN A 31 0.70 4.87 -15.72
C GLN A 31 -0.40 5.87 -15.34
N ALA A 32 -0.30 6.48 -14.16
CA ALA A 32 -1.31 7.39 -13.65
C ALA A 32 -1.32 8.72 -14.42
N VAL A 33 -2.53 9.18 -14.74
CA VAL A 33 -2.76 10.48 -15.36
C VAL A 33 -3.24 11.49 -14.33
N GLU A 34 -4.10 11.05 -13.41
CA GLU A 34 -4.69 11.86 -12.34
C GLU A 34 -4.21 11.39 -10.97
N GLU A 35 -3.86 12.34 -10.10
CA GLU A 35 -3.34 12.05 -8.76
C GLU A 35 -4.36 11.31 -7.89
N HIS A 36 -5.64 11.67 -7.97
CA HIS A 36 -6.67 11.02 -7.18
C HIS A 36 -6.81 9.54 -7.54
N ASP A 37 -6.87 9.22 -8.83
CA ASP A 37 -6.97 7.84 -9.33
C ASP A 37 -5.75 6.99 -8.93
N LEU A 38 -4.56 7.60 -8.89
CA LEU A 38 -3.34 6.94 -8.43
C LEU A 38 -3.46 6.55 -6.96
N LEU A 39 -3.82 7.50 -6.10
CA LEU A 39 -3.96 7.31 -4.66
C LEU A 39 -4.99 6.23 -4.34
N ASP A 40 -6.11 6.27 -5.05
CA ASP A 40 -7.18 5.29 -4.97
C ASP A 40 -6.72 3.87 -5.32
N GLN A 41 -5.95 3.74 -6.42
CA GLN A 41 -5.37 2.46 -6.84
C GLN A 41 -4.33 1.96 -5.84
N ILE A 42 -3.48 2.84 -5.29
CA ILE A 42 -2.50 2.48 -4.27
C ILE A 42 -3.20 1.96 -3.00
N CYS A 43 -4.27 2.61 -2.54
CA CYS A 43 -5.05 2.14 -1.40
C CYS A 43 -5.66 0.76 -1.65
N ARG A 44 -6.19 0.51 -2.86
CA ARG A 44 -6.66 -0.83 -3.26
C ARG A 44 -5.55 -1.88 -3.24
N LEU A 45 -4.39 -1.57 -3.82
CA LEU A 45 -3.23 -2.47 -3.82
C LEU A 45 -2.76 -2.82 -2.41
N CYS A 46 -2.77 -1.86 -1.48
CA CYS A 46 -2.42 -2.11 -0.07
C CYS A 46 -3.30 -3.21 0.54
N VAL A 47 -4.61 -3.17 0.29
CA VAL A 47 -5.54 -4.18 0.82
C VAL A 47 -5.37 -5.50 0.07
N GLU A 48 -5.47 -5.49 -1.25
CA GLU A 48 -5.52 -6.69 -2.09
C GLU A 48 -4.18 -7.44 -2.14
N THR A 49 -3.07 -6.72 -2.32
CA THR A 49 -1.73 -7.31 -2.49
C THR A 49 -0.93 -7.28 -1.18
N GLY A 50 -1.03 -6.19 -0.43
CA GLY A 50 -0.34 -6.04 0.86
C GLY A 50 -0.91 -6.94 1.96
N GLY A 51 -2.20 -7.28 1.87
CA GLY A 51 -2.92 -8.03 2.89
C GLY A 51 -3.20 -7.20 4.14
N TYR A 52 -3.26 -5.87 4.01
CA TYR A 52 -3.72 -5.00 5.08
C TYR A 52 -5.25 -5.05 5.18
N LEU A 53 -5.78 -4.91 6.40
CA LEU A 53 -7.22 -4.94 6.62
C LEU A 53 -7.95 -3.74 5.97
N MET A 54 -7.27 -2.59 5.92
CA MET A 54 -7.78 -1.33 5.41
C MET A 54 -6.61 -0.45 4.96
N SER A 55 -6.87 0.42 3.98
CA SER A 55 -6.00 1.54 3.63
C SER A 55 -6.87 2.78 3.36
N TRP A 56 -6.37 3.95 3.75
CA TRP A 56 -6.94 5.25 3.42
C TRP A 56 -5.82 6.25 3.27
N VAL A 57 -6.03 7.23 2.40
CA VAL A 57 -5.12 8.34 2.16
C VAL A 57 -5.92 9.63 2.16
N GLY A 58 -5.34 10.68 2.72
CA GLY A 58 -5.92 12.01 2.74
C GLY A 58 -4.85 13.04 2.39
N LEU A 59 -5.22 13.97 1.53
CA LEU A 59 -4.41 15.10 1.12
C LEU A 59 -4.65 16.26 2.08
N ALA A 60 -3.60 16.74 2.72
CA ALA A 60 -3.68 17.92 3.57
C ALA A 60 -3.79 19.18 2.70
N GLU A 61 -4.86 19.93 2.89
CA GLU A 61 -5.07 21.23 2.27
C GLU A 61 -4.14 22.26 2.91
N GLN A 62 -3.59 23.17 2.11
CA GLN A 62 -2.71 24.25 2.57
C GLN A 62 -3.53 25.46 3.10
N ASP A 63 -4.65 25.19 3.77
CA ASP A 63 -5.51 26.22 4.35
C ASP A 63 -5.25 26.41 5.85
N GLY A 64 -5.66 27.56 6.37
CA GLY A 64 -5.53 27.88 7.80
C GLY A 64 -6.30 26.91 8.72
N ASP A 65 -7.27 26.19 8.17
CA ASP A 65 -8.13 25.25 8.86
C ASP A 65 -7.55 23.82 8.90
N LYS A 66 -6.41 23.57 8.22
CA LYS A 66 -5.72 22.28 8.11
C LYS A 66 -6.66 21.14 7.71
N ARG A 67 -7.52 21.37 6.73
CA ARG A 67 -8.46 20.35 6.25
C ARG A 67 -7.72 19.19 5.60
N VAL A 68 -8.31 18.00 5.68
CA VAL A 68 -7.82 16.82 4.96
C VAL A 68 -8.91 16.35 4.02
N ARG A 69 -8.62 16.37 2.73
CA ARG A 69 -9.51 15.86 1.69
C ARG A 69 -9.19 14.38 1.44
N PRO A 70 -10.19 13.48 1.42
CA PRO A 70 -9.99 12.10 1.01
C PRO A 70 -9.58 12.00 -0.47
#